data_AF-A0A310SLS6-F1
#
_entry.id   AF-A0A310SLS6-F1
#
_cell.length_a   1.000
_cell.length_b   1.000
_cell.length_c   1.000
_cell.angle_alpha   90.00
_cell.angle_beta   90.00
_cell.angle_gamma   90.00
#
_symmetry.space_group_name_H-M   'P 1'
#
loop_
_entity.id
_entity.type
_entity.pdbx_description
1 polymer ?
#
loop_
_entity_poly.entity_id
_entity_poly.type
_entity_poly.pdbx_seq_one_letter_code
_entity_poly.pdbx_strand_id
1 'polypeptide(L)' 'MGDTIGDASMADGIENTRAVLKIGFLYENVENSLFSYMEEFDIVLVDDQTMQVPIDILRLL' A
#
# COMPACT_ATOMS: atom_id res chain seq x y z
N MET A 1 -1.69 2.05 -4.47
CA MET A 1 -1.19 0.68 -4.27
C MET A 1 0.16 0.61 -4.96
N GLY A 2 1.14 -0.06 -4.37
CA GLY A 2 2.45 -0.25 -5.00
C GLY A 2 3.35 -1.20 -4.21
N ASP A 3 4.50 -1.51 -4.77
CA ASP A 3 5.48 -2.47 -4.27
C ASP A 3 6.84 -1.81 -3.98
N THR A 4 6.92 -0.49 -4.10
CA THR A 4 8.08 0.31 -3.72
C THR A 4 7.66 1.47 -2.82
N ILE A 5 8.60 1.99 -2.02
CA ILE A 5 8.35 3.17 -1.17
C ILE A 5 7.89 4.39 -2.00
N GLY A 6 8.43 4.57 -3.20
CA GLY A 6 8.07 5.70 -4.06
C GLY A 6 6.58 5.74 -4.42
N ASP A 7 5.96 4.56 -4.50
CA ASP A 7 4.55 4.42 -4.88
C ASP A 7 3.58 5.03 -3.88
N ALA A 8 3.98 5.20 -2.62
CA ALA A 8 3.19 5.83 -1.58
C ALA A 8 2.84 7.30 -1.88
N SER A 9 3.61 7.96 -2.75
CA SER A 9 3.44 9.37 -3.14
C SER A 9 2.71 9.57 -4.48
N MET A 10 2.34 8.49 -5.19
CA MET A 10 1.71 8.60 -6.51
C MET A 10 0.41 9.42 -6.51
N ALA A 11 -0.29 9.49 -5.38
CA ALA A 11 -1.55 10.21 -5.24
C ALA A 11 -1.39 11.70 -4.83
N ASP A 12 -0.18 12.14 -4.48
CA ASP A 12 0.05 13.47 -3.88
C ASP A 12 -0.29 14.62 -4.84
N GLY A 13 -0.23 14.37 -6.16
CA GLY A 13 -0.59 15.35 -7.19
C GLY A 13 -2.09 15.44 -7.50
N ILE A 14 -2.96 14.67 -6.84
CA ILE A 14 -4.38 14.62 -7.13
C ILE A 14 -5.15 15.61 -6.26
N GLU A 15 -5.69 16.66 -6.89
CA GLU A 15 -6.55 17.63 -6.23
C GLU A 15 -7.94 17.04 -5.88
N ASN A 16 -8.60 17.59 -4.86
CA ASN A 16 -9.96 17.23 -4.41
C ASN A 16 -10.14 15.78 -3.93
N THR A 17 -9.08 15.13 -3.45
CA THR A 17 -9.17 13.83 -2.76
C THR A 17 -9.76 14.00 -1.36
N ARG A 18 -10.84 13.24 -1.04
CA ARG A 18 -11.46 13.23 0.30
C ARG A 18 -10.77 12.26 1.26
N ALA A 19 -10.34 11.12 0.74
CA ALA A 19 -9.64 10.08 1.48
C ALA A 19 -8.74 9.33 0.50
N VAL A 20 -7.57 8.91 0.99
CA VAL A 20 -6.62 8.08 0.25
C VAL A 20 -6.29 6.90 1.15
N LEU A 21 -6.29 5.69 0.58
CA LEU A 21 -5.84 4.47 1.25
C LEU A 21 -4.62 3.94 0.49
N LYS A 22 -3.48 3.85 1.17
CA LYS A 22 -2.21 3.36 0.63
C LYS A 22 -1.99 1.91 1.04
N ILE A 23 -1.89 1.03 0.05
CA ILE A 23 -1.61 -0.41 0.26
C ILE A 23 -0.27 -0.73 -0.40
N GLY A 24 0.68 -1.23 0.40
CA GLY A 24 2.03 -1.60 -0.01
C GLY A 24 2.19 -3.12 -0.07
N PHE A 25 2.79 -3.65 -1.14
CA PHE A 25 3.14 -5.06 -1.28
C PHE A 25 4.63 -5.23 -1.02
N LEU A 26 4.99 -5.98 0.02
CA LEU A 26 6.37 -6.18 0.44
C LEU A 26 6.75 -7.65 0.32
N TYR A 27 7.56 -7.98 -0.69
CA TYR A 27 8.07 -9.32 -0.92
C TYR A 27 9.57 -9.44 -0.63
N GLU A 28 10.36 -8.48 -1.11
CA GLU A 28 11.81 -8.53 -0.96
C GLU A 28 12.29 -7.85 0.32
N ASN A 29 13.34 -8.41 0.93
CA ASN A 29 14.09 -7.77 2.02
C ASN A 29 13.23 -7.34 3.23
N VAL A 30 12.20 -8.14 3.55
CA VAL A 30 11.16 -7.82 4.54
C VAL A 30 11.74 -7.29 5.84
N GLU A 31 12.75 -7.97 6.42
CA GLU A 31 13.33 -7.59 7.72
C GLU A 31 13.88 -6.15 7.74
N ASN A 32 14.47 -5.70 6.64
CA ASN A 32 15.09 -4.38 6.55
C ASN A 32 14.12 -3.31 6.04
N SER A 33 13.11 -3.71 5.26
CA SER A 33 12.20 -2.78 4.58
C SER A 33 10.87 -2.60 5.30
N LEU A 34 10.43 -3.54 6.14
CA LEU A 34 9.11 -3.50 6.78
C LEU A 34 8.86 -2.20 7.55
N PHE A 35 9.84 -1.72 8.31
CA PHE A 35 9.70 -0.48 9.08
C PHE A 35 9.39 0.71 8.16
N SER A 36 10.13 0.88 7.06
CA SER A 36 9.90 1.97 6.11
C SER A 36 8.54 1.84 5.39
N TYR A 37 8.10 0.62 5.08
CA TYR A 37 6.80 0.41 4.46
C TYR A 37 5.65 0.76 5.43
N MET A 38 5.79 0.43 6.71
CA MET A 38 4.79 0.74 7.72
C MET A 38 4.66 2.24 8.03
N GLU A 39 5.70 3.04 7.78
CA GLU A 39 5.64 4.50 7.89
C GLU A 39 4.93 5.16 6.69
N GLU A 40 5.03 4.56 5.50
CA GLU A 40 4.59 5.17 4.24
C GLU A 40 3.22 4.66 3.74
N PHE A 41 2.84 3.43 4.11
CA PHE A 41 1.59 2.78 3.71
C PHE A 41 0.68 2.52 4.91
N ASP A 42 -0.63 2.67 4.72
CA ASP A 42 -1.65 2.36 5.74
C ASP A 42 -1.79 0.85 5.99
N ILE A 43 -1.58 0.05 4.93
CA ILE A 43 -1.63 -1.41 4.96
C ILE A 43 -0.39 -1.94 4.23
N VAL A 44 0.37 -2.82 4.88
CA VAL A 44 1.50 -3.54 4.29
C VAL A 44 1.16 -5.02 4.20
N LEU A 45 1.20 -5.56 2.98
CA LEU A 45 0.98 -6.96 2.69
C LEU A 45 2.33 -7.64 2.49
N VAL A 46 2.74 -8.43 3.47
CA VAL A 46 4.03 -9.13 3.47
C VAL A 46 3.86 -10.50 2.82
N ASP A 47 4.61 -10.76 1.75
CA ASP A 47 4.58 -12.02 1.00
C ASP A 47 3.16 -12.44 0.55
N ASP A 48 2.29 -11.46 0.25
CA ASP A 48 0.95 -11.71 -0.31
C ASP A 48 0.99 -11.54 -1.83
N GLN A 49 0.83 -12.65 -2.55
CA GLN A 49 0.81 -12.70 -4.02
C GLN A 49 -0.62 -12.61 -4.59
N THR A 50 -1.55 -12.03 -3.84
CA THR A 50 -2.97 -11.93 -4.20
C THR A 50 -3.47 -10.48 -4.18
N MET A 51 -4.65 -10.26 -4.76
CA MET A 51 -5.37 -8.99 -4.69
C MET A 51 -6.55 -9.04 -3.71
N GLN A 52 -6.57 -10.03 -2.80
CA GLN A 52 -7.76 -10.32 -2.01
C GLN A 52 -8.11 -9.17 -1.06
N VAL A 53 -7.12 -8.56 -0.41
CA VAL A 53 -7.33 -7.41 0.49
C VAL A 53 -7.94 -6.20 -0.26
N PRO A 54 -7.36 -5.69 -1.37
CA PRO A 54 -8.00 -4.66 -2.17
C PRO A 54 -9.42 -5.03 -2.64
N ILE A 55 -9.63 -6.28 -3.09
CA ILE A 55 -10.94 -6.75 -3.57
C ILE A 55 -11.98 -6.73 -2.45
N ASP A 56 -11.63 -7.15 -1.23
CA ASP A 56 -12.57 -7.18 -0.12
C ASP A 56 -12.91 -5.78 0.38
N ILE A 57 -11.95 -4.84 0.36
CA ILE A 57 -12.24 -3.43 0.62
C ILE A 57 -13.25 -2.90 -0.39
N LEU A 58 -13.06 -3.17 -1.69
CA LEU A 58 -14.00 -2.75 -2.73
C LEU A 58 -15.40 -3.37 -2.59
N ARG A 59 -15.51 -4.59 -2.04
CA ARG A 59 -16.80 -5.26 -1.81
C ARG A 59 -17.59 -4.68 -0.63
N LEU A 60 -16.94 -3.95 0.27
CA LEU A 60 -17.56 -3.30 1.43
C LEU A 60 -18.03 -1.88 1.14
N LEU A 61 -17.63 -1.31 0.00
CA LEU A 61 -18.04 0.01 -0.49
C LEU A 61 -19.34 -0.09 -1.31
#